data_AF-A0A6V7KMC6-F1
#
_entry.id   AF-A0A6V7KMC6-F1
#
_cell.length_a   1.000
_cell.length_b   1.000
_cell.length_c   1.000
_cell.angle_alpha   90.00
_cell.angle_beta   90.00
_cell.angle_gamma   90.00
#
_symmetry.space_group_name_H-M   'P 1'
#
loop_
_entity.id
_entity.type
_entity.pdbx_description
1 polymer ?
#
loop_
_entity_poly.entity_id
_entity_poly.type
_entity_poly.pdbx_seq_one_letter_code
_entity_poly.pdbx_strand_id
1 'polypeptide(L)'
;MIEYANENKGYKYLLTVIDIFSKYAWAIPTKSKTGPEVTSAMKVVLKDSRIPKKLHVDRAKMWKTFSIQGTYKWIDIIDELVADYNNTKHRTIKMKPRDVTLKNEKYLLRHIYGKFEANGTKNVKFKVGDH
;
A
#
# COMPACT_ATOMS: atom_id res chain seq x y z
N MET A 1 9.26 13.34 20.98
CA MET A 1 8.87 14.37 19.99
C MET A 1 9.14 13.79 18.60
N ILE A 2 8.31 14.02 17.58
CA ILE A 2 8.64 13.57 16.21
C ILE A 2 9.50 14.66 15.58
N GLU A 3 10.79 14.38 15.43
CA GLU A 3 11.85 15.36 15.13
C GLU A 3 11.67 16.14 13.82
N TYR A 4 10.87 15.64 12.88
CA TYR A 4 10.77 16.21 11.53
C TYR A 4 9.37 16.67 11.13
N ALA A 5 8.44 16.76 12.09
CA ALA A 5 7.08 17.18 11.79
C ALA A 5 7.04 18.61 11.22
N ASN A 6 7.86 19.52 11.76
CA ASN A 6 7.90 20.92 11.32
C ASN A 6 8.45 21.06 9.90
N GLU A 7 9.48 20.29 9.56
CA GLU A 7 10.07 20.24 8.22
C GLU A 7 9.11 19.66 7.17
N ASN A 8 8.20 18.78 7.60
CA ASN A 8 7.17 18.17 6.76
C ASN A 8 5.81 18.86 6.91
N LYS A 9 5.75 20.18 7.10
CA LYS A 9 4.50 20.95 7.13
C LYS A 9 3.48 20.43 8.17
N GLY A 10 3.97 19.86 9.27
CA GLY A 10 3.19 19.26 10.35
C GLY A 10 2.78 17.80 10.13
N TYR A 11 3.11 17.19 8.99
CA TYR A 11 2.84 15.78 8.71
C TYR A 11 3.84 14.89 9.44
N LYS A 12 3.31 13.85 10.08
CA LYS A 12 4.07 12.97 10.99
C LYS A 12 4.13 11.54 10.48
N TYR A 13 3.22 11.18 9.59
CA TYR A 13 3.00 9.82 9.13
C TYR A 13 2.75 9.81 7.63
N LEU A 14 3.01 8.65 7.03
CA LEU A 14 2.70 8.38 5.65
C LEU A 14 1.78 7.17 5.58
N LEU A 15 0.57 7.35 5.05
CA LEU A 15 -0.33 6.27 4.72
C LEU A 15 0.04 5.72 3.35
N THR A 16 0.60 4.51 3.31
CA THR A 16 0.86 3.80 2.06
C THR A 16 -0.26 2.81 1.78
N VAL A 17 -0.80 2.86 0.57
CA VAL A 17 -1.83 1.92 0.10
C VAL A 17 -1.28 1.26 -1.15
N ILE A 18 -1.27 -0.07 -1.17
CA ILE A 18 -0.82 -0.84 -2.33
C ILE A 18 -1.95 -1.78 -2.72
N ASP A 19 -2.42 -1.64 -3.96
CA ASP A 19 -3.30 -2.65 -4.56
C ASP A 19 -2.50 -3.93 -4.80
N ILE A 20 -2.93 -5.02 -4.15
CA ILE A 20 -2.25 -6.30 -4.22
C ILE A 20 -2.27 -6.93 -5.60
N PHE A 21 -3.24 -6.61 -6.48
CA PHE A 21 -3.31 -7.26 -7.79
C PHE A 21 -2.50 -6.51 -8.83
N SER A 22 -2.75 -5.20 -8.94
CA SER A 22 -2.04 -4.35 -9.90
C SER A 22 -0.67 -3.90 -9.43
N LYS A 23 -0.36 -4.05 -8.12
CA LYS A 23 0.80 -3.43 -7.46
C LYS A 23 0.79 -1.91 -7.56
N TYR A 24 -0.34 -1.28 -7.87
CA TYR A 24 -0.42 0.18 -7.88
C TYR A 24 -0.31 0.71 -6.46
N ALA A 25 0.54 1.70 -6.24
CA ALA A 25 0.76 2.29 -4.93
C ALA A 25 0.30 3.75 -4.87
N TRP A 26 -0.22 4.12 -3.71
CA TRP A 26 -0.46 5.49 -3.29
C TRP A 26 0.29 5.73 -1.98
N ALA A 27 0.77 6.95 -1.78
CA ALA A 27 1.36 7.39 -0.53
C ALA A 27 0.76 8.74 -0.16
N ILE A 28 0.12 8.82 1.00
CA ILE A 28 -0.63 10.01 1.44
C ILE A 28 -0.08 10.50 2.79
N PRO A 29 0.46 11.73 2.87
CA PRO A 29 0.85 12.34 4.12
C PRO A 29 -0.33 12.44 5.10
N THR A 30 -0.14 12.02 6.35
CA THR A 30 -1.14 12.20 7.42
C THR A 30 -0.52 12.79 8.68
N LYS A 31 -1.27 13.66 9.37
CA LYS A 31 -0.79 14.32 10.60
C LYS A 31 -0.95 13.41 11.82
N SER A 32 -1.87 12.45 11.76
CA SER A 32 -2.16 11.52 12.83
C SER A 32 -2.52 10.13 12.31
N LYS A 33 -2.41 9.11 13.16
CA LYS A 33 -2.89 7.73 12.89
C LYS A 33 -4.36 7.53 13.28
N THR A 34 -5.11 8.63 13.51
CA THR A 34 -6.48 8.54 14.00
C THR A 34 -7.42 8.07 12.90
N GLY A 35 -8.49 7.36 13.29
CA GLY A 35 -9.49 6.83 12.36
C GLY A 35 -10.06 7.88 11.38
N PRO A 36 -10.47 9.09 11.85
CA PRO A 36 -11.00 10.13 10.96
C PRO A 36 -10.01 10.64 9.91
N GLU A 37 -8.75 10.83 10.30
CA GLU A 37 -7.68 11.27 9.39
C GLU A 37 -7.40 10.20 8.32
N VAL A 38 -7.24 8.95 8.75
CA VAL A 38 -6.99 7.82 7.85
C VAL A 38 -8.17 7.59 6.91
N THR A 39 -9.40 7.74 7.40
CA THR A 39 -10.62 7.61 6.58
C THR A 39 -10.68 8.70 5.52
N SER A 40 -10.31 9.92 5.86
CA SER A 40 -10.27 11.04 4.90
C SER A 40 -9.22 10.80 3.81
N ALA A 41 -8.03 10.33 4.18
CA ALA A 41 -7.00 9.93 3.22
C ALA A 41 -7.46 8.76 2.34
N MET A 42 -8.10 7.74 2.92
CA MET A 42 -8.61 6.59 2.17
C MET A 42 -9.72 6.97 1.19
N LYS A 43 -10.57 7.96 1.51
CA LYS A 43 -11.56 8.49 0.57
C LYS A 43 -10.93 9.09 -0.69
N VAL A 44 -9.74 9.69 -0.58
CA VAL A 44 -9.01 10.20 -1.75
C VAL A 44 -8.58 9.03 -2.65
N VAL A 45 -7.99 7.98 -2.07
CA VAL A 45 -7.58 6.77 -2.82
C VAL A 45 -8.77 6.10 -3.51
N LEU A 46 -9.89 5.95 -2.79
CA LEU A 46 -11.06 5.23 -3.29
C LEU A 46 -11.84 5.98 -4.37
N LYS A 47 -11.64 7.30 -4.51
CA LYS A 47 -12.23 8.08 -5.62
C LYS A 47 -11.57 7.77 -6.97
N ASP A 48 -10.33 7.28 -6.97
CA ASP A 48 -9.51 7.06 -8.17
C ASP A 48 -9.81 5.71 -8.88
N SER A 49 -11.08 5.33 -8.90
CA SER A 49 -11.67 4.24 -9.70
C SER A 49 -11.24 2.78 -9.45
N ARG A 50 -10.32 2.47 -8.53
CA ARG A 50 -9.99 1.08 -8.17
C ARG A 50 -10.55 0.72 -6.79
N ILE A 51 -11.81 0.28 -6.75
CA ILE A 51 -12.46 -0.15 -5.51
C ILE A 51 -11.94 -1.55 -5.13
N PRO A 52 -11.20 -1.71 -4.02
CA PRO A 52 -10.69 -3.00 -3.61
C PRO A 52 -11.85 -3.90 -3.12
N LYS A 53 -11.86 -5.17 -3.55
CA LYS A 53 -12.82 -6.16 -3.04
C LYS A 53 -12.50 -6.63 -1.62
N LYS A 54 -11.23 -6.55 -1.22
CA LYS A 54 -10.73 -6.91 0.10
C LYS A 54 -9.72 -5.88 0.54
N LEU A 55 -9.89 -5.33 1.73
CA LEU A 55 -8.96 -4.40 2.36
C LEU A 55 -8.25 -5.15 3.50
N HIS A 56 -6.93 -5.24 3.43
CA HIS A 56 -6.11 -5.80 4.51
C HIS A 56 -5.26 -4.68 5.09
N VAL A 57 -5.36 -4.46 6.40
CA VAL A 57 -4.63 -3.43 7.14
C VAL A 57 -3.77 -4.13 8.18
N ASP A 58 -2.46 -4.19 7.96
CA ASP A 58 -1.53 -4.70 8.95
C ASP A 58 -1.19 -3.61 9.97
N ARG A 59 -1.14 -3.98 11.26
CA ARG A 59 -1.04 -3.03 12.37
C ARG A 59 0.40 -2.62 12.69
N ALA A 60 1.41 -3.15 12.00
CA ALA A 60 2.80 -2.73 12.23
C ALA A 60 3.74 -2.93 11.03
N LYS A 61 4.77 -2.06 11.02
CA LYS A 61 6.13 -2.22 10.41
C LYS A 61 6.44 -1.37 9.16
N MET A 62 6.51 -0.05 9.34
CA MET A 62 7.26 0.88 8.47
C MET A 62 8.16 1.84 9.27
N TRP A 63 8.80 1.34 10.34
CA TRP A 63 9.74 2.15 11.14
C TRP A 63 11.21 1.99 10.71
N LYS A 64 11.56 0.88 10.04
CA LYS A 64 12.98 0.50 9.84
C LYS A 64 13.68 1.10 8.62
N THR A 65 12.96 1.66 7.65
CA THR A 65 13.57 2.06 6.36
C THR A 65 13.99 3.54 6.31
N PHE A 66 13.39 4.40 7.14
CA PHE A 66 13.64 5.85 7.08
C PHE A 66 14.80 6.33 7.96
N SER A 67 15.32 5.50 8.88
CA SER A 67 16.38 5.91 9.82
C SER A 67 17.79 6.08 9.23
N ILE A 68 18.02 5.75 7.95
CA ILE A 68 19.39 5.62 7.40
C ILE A 68 19.88 6.87 6.63
N GLN A 69 19.02 7.83 6.25
CA GLN A 69 19.40 8.84 5.25
C GLN A 69 19.53 10.30 5.74
N GLY A 70 19.39 10.58 7.03
CA GLY A 70 19.86 11.86 7.61
C GLY A 70 19.18 13.15 7.13
N THR A 71 18.15 13.09 6.29
CA THR A 71 17.27 14.22 5.94
C THR A 71 15.86 13.70 5.68
N TYR A 72 14.84 14.32 6.29
CA TYR A 72 13.47 13.79 6.30
C TYR A 72 12.46 14.73 5.61
N LYS A 73 12.85 15.54 4.62
CA LYS A 73 11.91 16.29 3.79
C LYS A 73 11.34 15.40 2.71
N TRP A 74 10.36 14.59 3.09
CA TRP A 74 9.76 13.62 2.19
C TRP A 74 8.56 14.18 1.43
N ILE A 75 7.94 15.26 1.93
CA ILE A 75 6.68 15.78 1.37
C ILE A 75 6.82 16.23 -0.09
N ASP A 76 7.98 16.75 -0.48
CA ASP A 76 8.20 17.30 -1.82
C ASP A 76 8.69 16.23 -2.83
N ILE A 77 9.12 15.05 -2.35
CA ILE A 77 9.63 13.95 -3.20
C ILE A 77 8.67 12.76 -3.31
N ILE A 78 7.63 12.72 -2.46
CA ILE A 78 6.70 11.58 -2.43
C ILE A 78 5.99 11.36 -3.75
N ASP A 79 5.54 12.44 -4.38
CA ASP A 79 4.79 12.33 -5.62
C ASP A 79 5.66 11.74 -6.74
N GLU A 80 6.92 12.16 -6.81
CA GLU A 80 7.94 11.61 -7.73
C GLU A 80 8.23 10.13 -7.41
N LEU A 81 8.45 9.78 -6.15
CA LEU A 81 8.71 8.39 -5.74
C LEU A 81 7.55 7.45 -6.06
N VAL A 82 6.31 7.89 -5.83
CA VAL A 82 5.11 7.12 -6.16
C VAL A 82 4.96 6.98 -7.67
N ALA A 83 5.20 8.06 -8.42
CA ALA A 83 5.18 8.03 -9.88
C ALA A 83 6.24 7.05 -10.41
N ASP A 84 7.48 7.13 -9.95
CA ASP A 84 8.57 6.24 -10.34
C ASP A 84 8.28 4.78 -10.04
N TYR A 85 7.76 4.49 -8.85
CA TYR A 85 7.32 3.15 -8.48
C TYR A 85 6.26 2.62 -9.45
N ASN A 86 5.21 3.42 -9.70
CA ASN A 86 4.11 3.04 -10.58
C ASN A 86 4.55 2.92 -12.06
N ASN A 87 5.62 3.63 -12.45
CA ASN A 87 6.22 3.62 -13.78
C ASN A 87 7.32 2.58 -13.98
N THR A 88 7.75 1.89 -12.93
CA THR A 88 8.81 0.88 -12.98
C THR A 88 8.21 -0.52 -13.14
N LYS A 89 8.86 -1.35 -13.96
CA LYS A 89 8.45 -2.75 -14.16
C LYS A 89 8.60 -3.53 -12.86
N HIS A 90 7.49 -3.98 -12.30
CA HIS A 90 7.51 -4.71 -11.02
C HIS A 90 7.82 -6.20 -11.24
N ARG A 91 8.75 -6.77 -10.44
CA ARG A 91 9.32 -8.12 -10.63
C ARG A 91 8.29 -9.25 -10.73
N THR A 92 7.24 -9.17 -9.92
CA THR A 92 6.15 -10.17 -9.87
C THR A 92 5.22 -10.09 -11.08
N ILE A 93 4.61 -8.92 -11.31
CA ILE A 93 3.64 -8.72 -12.40
C ILE A 93 4.27 -8.56 -13.79
N LYS A 94 5.61 -8.44 -13.86
CA LYS A 94 6.38 -8.29 -15.10
C LYS A 94 5.92 -7.13 -15.99
N MET A 95 5.24 -6.13 -15.42
CA MET A 95 4.83 -4.91 -16.10
C MET A 95 4.80 -3.74 -15.12
N LYS A 96 4.57 -2.53 -15.63
CA LYS A 96 4.44 -1.32 -14.81
C LYS A 96 3.08 -1.33 -14.11
N PRO A 97 3.00 -1.05 -12.80
CA PRO A 97 1.72 -0.96 -12.10
C PRO A 97 0.71 -0.01 -12.76
N ARG A 98 1.18 1.12 -13.31
CA ARG A 98 0.31 2.08 -14.01
C ARG A 98 -0.34 1.53 -15.29
N ASP A 99 0.32 0.59 -15.96
CA ASP A 99 -0.15 0.02 -17.23
C ASP A 99 -1.09 -1.18 -17.01
N VAL A 100 -1.39 -1.52 -15.74
CA VAL A 100 -2.34 -2.59 -15.41
C VAL A 100 -3.77 -2.10 -15.68
N THR A 101 -4.44 -2.77 -16.62
CA THR A 101 -5.86 -2.58 -16.96
C THR A 101 -6.68 -3.76 -16.45
N LEU A 102 -8.02 -3.64 -16.41
CA LEU A 102 -8.94 -4.71 -16.00
C LEU A 102 -8.75 -6.03 -16.77
N LYS A 103 -8.36 -5.96 -18.05
CA LYS A 103 -8.10 -7.15 -18.89
C LYS A 103 -6.85 -7.88 -18.42
N ASN A 104 -5.78 -7.13 -18.15
CA ASN A 104 -4.50 -7.68 -17.69
C ASN A 104 -4.59 -8.10 -16.22
N GLU A 105 -5.38 -7.41 -15.39
CA GLU A 105 -5.60 -7.76 -13.99
C GLU A 105 -6.19 -9.17 -13.84
N LYS A 106 -7.19 -9.53 -14.65
CA LYS A 106 -7.74 -10.91 -14.66
C LYS A 106 -6.68 -11.94 -15.04
N TYR A 107 -5.81 -11.61 -16.00
CA TYR A 107 -4.68 -12.47 -16.36
C TYR A 107 -3.68 -12.61 -15.21
N LEU A 108 -3.27 -11.51 -14.58
CA LEU A 108 -2.35 -11.50 -13.44
C LEU A 108 -2.94 -12.30 -12.27
N LEU A 109 -4.21 -12.07 -11.94
CA LEU A 109 -4.94 -12.81 -10.92
C LEU A 109 -4.86 -14.31 -11.16
N ARG A 110 -5.13 -14.78 -12.38
CA ARG A 110 -5.14 -16.22 -12.69
C ARG A 110 -3.74 -16.84 -12.72
N HIS A 111 -2.76 -16.20 -13.34
CA HIS A 111 -1.47 -16.84 -13.65
C HIS A 111 -0.38 -16.57 -12.61
N ILE A 112 -0.47 -15.45 -11.91
CA ILE A 112 0.45 -15.09 -10.83
C ILE A 112 -0.14 -15.51 -9.50
N TYR A 113 -1.38 -15.09 -9.21
CA TYR A 113 -2.00 -15.32 -7.90
C TYR A 113 -2.73 -16.67 -7.80
N GLY A 114 -3.30 -17.19 -8.90
CA GLY A 114 -4.03 -18.45 -8.91
C GLY A 114 -3.17 -19.69 -8.62
N LYS A 115 -1.85 -19.61 -8.85
CA LYS A 115 -0.92 -20.68 -8.43
C LYS A 115 -0.79 -20.79 -6.91
N PHE A 116 -1.08 -19.72 -6.16
CA PHE A 116 -1.06 -19.71 -4.70
C PHE A 116 -2.38 -20.22 -4.09
N GLU A 117 -3.50 -20.15 -4.82
CA GLU A 117 -4.80 -20.69 -4.36
C GLU A 117 -4.94 -22.20 -4.61
N ALA A 118 -4.14 -22.78 -5.50
CA ALA A 118 -4.13 -24.24 -5.76
C ALA A 118 -3.44 -25.06 -4.64
N ASN A 119 -2.85 -24.42 -3.62
CA ASN A 119 -2.47 -25.10 -2.39
C ASN A 119 -3.67 -25.12 -1.44
N GLY A 120 -4.69 -25.90 -1.82
CA GLY A 120 -5.85 -26.17 -1.00
C GLY A 120 -5.46 -26.72 0.37
N THR A 121 -6.00 -26.08 1.41
CA THR A 121 -6.34 -26.67 2.72
C THR A 121 -5.26 -27.50 3.42
N LYS A 122 -4.31 -26.85 4.11
CA LYS A 122 -3.97 -27.39 5.45
C LYS A 122 -5.09 -26.95 6.38
N ASN A 123 -5.82 -27.92 6.96
CA ASN A 123 -6.88 -27.70 7.93
C ASN A 123 -6.47 -26.61 8.94
N VAL A 124 -7.16 -25.46 8.92
CA VAL A 124 -7.05 -24.48 10.00
C VAL A 124 -7.68 -25.15 11.23
N LYS A 125 -6.88 -25.37 12.27
CA LYS A 125 -7.27 -26.13 13.48
C LYS A 125 -8.16 -25.36 14.45
N PHE A 126 -8.40 -24.08 14.22
CA PHE A 126 -9.11 -23.25 15.18
C PHE A 126 -10.59 -23.18 14.86
N LYS A 127 -11.41 -23.54 15.86
CA LYS A 127 -12.87 -23.38 15.81
C LYS A 127 -13.26 -22.17 16.65
N VAL A 128 -14.43 -21.62 16.37
CA VAL A 128 -15.00 -20.50 17.14
C VAL A 128 -15.17 -20.96 18.59
N GLY A 129 -14.38 -20.39 19.51
CA GLY A 129 -14.38 -20.74 20.93
C GLY A 129 -13.01 -21.07 21.54
N ASP A 130 -11.94 -21.14 20.75
CA ASP A 130 -10.59 -21.28 21.29
C ASP A 130 -10.11 -19.93 21.88
N HIS A 131 -9.96 -19.86 23.20
CA HIS A 131 -9.37 -18.75 23.97
C HIS A 131 -7.94 -19.09 24.41
#